data_AF-A0AAW1XFL8-F1
#
_entry.id   AF-A0AAW1XFL8-F1
#
_cell.length_a   1.000
_cell.length_b   1.000
_cell.length_c   1.000
_cell.angle_alpha   90.00
_cell.angle_beta   90.00
_cell.angle_gamma   90.00
#
_symmetry.space_group_name_H-M   'P 1'
#
loop_
_entity.id
_entity.type
_entity.pdbx_description
1 polymer ?
#
loop_
_entity_poly.entity_id
_entity_poly.type
_entity_poly.pdbx_seq_one_letter_code
_entity_poly.pdbx_strand_id
1 'polypeptide(L)'
;MGSEGSTVVVPRNFRLLEELERGETVHEGRIYQLKLFCGKDYPDNPPAVRFQTRINMTCVNHETGVVEPSLFPMLANWQREHTMEDILTQLKKDMMSPQNRKLAQPPEGKGDQKGLVLKCVIL
;
A
#
# COMPACT_ATOMS: atom_id res chain seq x y z
N MET A 1 -15.82 22.00 14.40
CA MET A 1 -16.08 20.60 14.83
C MET A 1 -15.24 19.66 13.98
N GLY A 2 -14.12 19.16 14.50
CA GLY A 2 -13.34 18.12 13.82
C GLY A 2 -13.86 16.76 14.26
N SER A 3 -14.62 16.08 13.39
CA SER A 3 -15.02 14.70 13.64
C SER A 3 -13.82 13.79 13.33
N GLU A 4 -13.09 13.40 14.37
CA GLU A 4 -12.15 12.27 14.35
C GLU A 4 -12.93 10.98 14.04
N GLY A 5 -13.17 10.73 12.76
CA GLY A 5 -13.62 9.43 12.29
C GLY A 5 -12.48 8.44 12.47
N SER A 6 -12.74 7.35 13.20
CA SER A 6 -11.81 6.28 13.55
C SER A 6 -11.01 5.80 12.34
N THR A 7 -9.84 6.41 12.12
CA THR A 7 -8.91 6.00 11.08
C THR A 7 -8.17 4.78 11.59
N VAL A 8 -8.56 3.59 11.14
CA VAL A 8 -7.83 2.36 11.44
C VAL A 8 -6.52 2.38 10.64
N VAL A 9 -5.47 2.96 11.23
CA VAL A 9 -4.11 2.87 10.69
C VAL A 9 -3.62 1.46 10.98
N VAL A 10 -3.54 0.60 9.97
CA VAL A 10 -2.94 -0.73 10.11
C VAL A 10 -1.41 -0.55 10.16
N PRO A 11 -0.74 -0.71 11.31
CA PRO A 11 0.71 -0.52 11.43
C PRO A 11 1.39 -1.85 11.10
N ARG A 12 1.18 -2.37 9.89
CA ARG A 12 1.95 -3.54 9.45
C ARG A 12 3.06 -3.05 8.53
N ASN A 13 4.28 -3.20 9.01
CA ASN A 13 5.46 -3.29 8.16
C ASN A 13 5.29 -4.57 7.33
N PHE A 14 4.52 -4.51 6.25
CA PHE A 14 4.37 -5.63 5.34
C PHE A 14 5.71 -5.84 4.64
N ARG A 15 6.43 -6.89 5.05
CA ARG A 15 7.40 -7.54 4.16
C ARG A 15 6.57 -8.20 3.07
N LEU A 16 6.21 -7.46 2.03
CA LEU A 16 5.62 -7.96 0.77
C LEU A 16 6.52 -8.98 0.03
N LEU A 17 7.59 -9.45 0.69
CA LEU A 17 8.81 -9.99 0.12
C LEU A 17 9.10 -11.45 0.45
N GLU A 18 8.41 -12.10 1.39
CA GLU A 18 8.72 -13.53 1.64
C GLU A 18 8.13 -14.47 0.59
N GLU A 19 7.26 -13.98 -0.29
CA GLU A 19 6.67 -14.76 -1.37
C GLU A 19 6.73 -14.05 -2.73
N LEU A 20 7.73 -13.18 -2.97
CA LEU A 20 8.05 -12.84 -4.36
C LEU A 20 8.90 -13.99 -4.91
N GLU A 21 8.27 -15.14 -5.13
CA GLU A 21 8.92 -16.28 -5.72
C GLU A 21 9.43 -15.89 -7.12
N ARG A 22 10.74 -15.62 -7.20
CA ARG A 22 11.54 -15.66 -8.43
C ARG A 22 11.06 -14.72 -9.55
N GLY A 23 10.93 -13.43 -9.27
CA GLY A 23 10.72 -12.40 -10.29
C GLY A 23 11.79 -11.31 -10.23
N GLU A 24 12.62 -11.19 -11.27
CA GLU A 24 13.57 -10.08 -11.47
C GLU A 24 12.81 -8.75 -11.64
N THR A 25 12.36 -8.17 -10.53
CA THR A 25 11.66 -6.88 -10.54
C THR A 25 12.46 -5.83 -9.77
N VAL A 26 12.34 -4.58 -10.20
CA VAL A 26 12.88 -3.41 -9.50
C VAL A 26 12.34 -3.23 -8.06
N HIS A 27 11.31 -3.99 -7.69
CA HIS A 27 10.69 -3.99 -6.37
C HIS A 27 11.27 -5.07 -5.42
N GLU A 28 12.10 -5.99 -5.92
CA GLU A 28 12.72 -7.05 -5.13
C GLU A 28 13.61 -6.48 -4.00
N GLY A 29 13.50 -7.06 -2.80
CA GLY A 29 14.27 -6.65 -1.61
C GLY A 29 13.82 -5.34 -0.94
N ARG A 30 12.88 -4.57 -1.52
CA ARG A 30 12.42 -3.28 -0.98
C ARG A 30 11.24 -3.41 -0.01
N ILE A 31 11.29 -2.68 1.10
CA ILE A 31 10.21 -2.64 2.08
C ILE A 31 9.32 -1.41 1.86
N TYR A 32 8.05 -1.64 1.52
CA TYR A 32 7.06 -0.57 1.35
C TYR A 32 6.14 -0.48 2.56
N GLN A 33 6.03 0.72 3.12
CA GLN A 33 5.03 1.04 4.13
C GLN A 33 3.83 1.72 3.47
N LEU A 34 2.63 1.33 3.88
CA LEU A 34 1.38 1.93 3.44
C LEU A 34 0.41 2.09 4.62
N LYS A 35 -0.55 2.99 4.45
CA LYS A 35 -1.65 3.24 5.39
C LYS A 35 -2.96 3.01 4.65
N LEU A 36 -3.85 2.27 5.28
CA LEU A 36 -5.24 2.14 4.84
C LEU A 36 -6.10 3.02 5.75
N PHE A 37 -7.08 3.70 5.16
CA PHE A 37 -7.98 4.62 5.85
C PHE A 37 -9.40 4.11 5.63
N CYS A 38 -9.98 3.48 6.66
CA CYS A 38 -11.37 3.03 6.63
C CYS A 38 -12.29 4.20 6.94
N GLY A 39 -13.13 4.59 5.98
CA GLY A 39 -14.17 5.60 6.19
C GLY A 39 -15.32 5.07 7.07
N LYS A 40 -16.29 5.94 7.37
CA LYS A 40 -17.50 5.56 8.13
C LYS A 40 -18.35 4.52 7.40
N ASP A 41 -18.30 4.55 6.07
CA ASP A 41 -19.08 3.66 5.19
C ASP A 41 -18.31 2.39 4.82
N TYR A 42 -17.17 2.11 5.45
CA TYR A 42 -16.48 0.83 5.27
C TYR A 42 -17.25 -0.29 6.02
N PRO A 43 -17.47 -1.48 5.43
CA PRO A 43 -16.90 -1.97 4.17
C PRO A 43 -17.76 -1.76 2.92
N ASP A 44 -18.86 -1.01 2.98
CA ASP A 44 -19.69 -0.76 1.79
C ASP A 44 -18.93 0.08 0.73
N ASN A 45 -18.07 0.99 1.19
CA ASN A 45 -17.09 1.70 0.38
C ASN A 45 -15.65 1.21 0.66
N PRO A 46 -14.75 1.25 -0.35
CA PRO A 46 -13.36 0.83 -0.18
C PRO A 46 -12.62 1.73 0.83
N PRO A 47 -11.57 1.21 1.48
CA PRO A 47 -10.65 2.05 2.22
C PRO A 47 -9.81 2.89 1.25
N ALA A 48 -9.41 4.09 1.66
CA ALA A 48 -8.39 4.84 0.95
C ALA A 48 -7.00 4.25 1.27
N VAL A 49 -6.15 4.10 0.27
CA VAL A 49 -4.82 3.49 0.41
C VAL A 49 -3.74 4.50 0.06
N ARG A 50 -2.72 4.61 0.91
CA ARG A 50 -1.60 5.54 0.70
C ARG A 50 -0.27 4.93 1.08
N PHE A 51 0.68 4.92 0.16
CA PHE A 51 2.07 4.61 0.44
C PHE A 51 2.73 5.72 1.26
N GLN A 52 3.43 5.32 2.33
CA GLN A 52 4.34 6.18 3.10
C GLN A 52 5.74 6.14 2.49
N THR A 53 6.20 4.96 2.08
CA THR A 53 7.44 4.82 1.30
C THR A 53 7.19 5.31 -0.13
N ARG A 54 8.10 6.09 -0.70
CA ARG A 54 7.98 6.48 -2.11
C ARG A 54 8.08 5.25 -3.01
N ILE A 55 7.16 5.14 -3.95
CA ILE A 55 7.07 4.06 -4.93
C ILE A 55 6.64 4.64 -6.27
N ASN A 56 7.24 4.15 -7.35
CA ASN A 56 6.75 4.44 -8.69
C ASN A 56 5.90 3.25 -9.15
N MET A 57 4.60 3.48 -9.31
CA MET A 57 3.63 2.51 -9.83
C MET A 57 2.55 3.27 -10.59
N THR A 58 2.03 2.69 -11.67
CA THR A 58 1.02 3.33 -12.52
C THR A 58 -0.26 3.72 -11.78
N CYS A 59 -0.64 2.98 -10.74
CA CYS A 59 -1.84 3.26 -9.95
C CYS A 59 -1.60 4.16 -8.72
N VAL A 60 -0.38 4.67 -8.53
CA VAL A 60 -0.01 5.48 -7.36
C VAL A 60 0.35 6.89 -7.80
N ASN A 61 -0.24 7.88 -7.14
CA ASN A 61 0.13 9.27 -7.32
C ASN A 61 1.54 9.52 -6.77
N HIS A 62 2.48 9.94 -7.63
CA HIS A 62 3.89 10.09 -7.27
C HIS A 62 4.17 11.18 -6.22
N GLU A 63 3.29 12.19 -6.12
CA GLU A 63 3.47 13.31 -5.18
C GLU A 63 2.90 12.97 -3.81
N THR A 64 1.72 12.35 -3.77
CA THR A 64 0.98 12.12 -2.53
C THR A 64 1.15 10.71 -1.97
N GLY A 65 1.49 9.73 -2.82
CA GLY A 65 1.52 8.31 -2.50
C GLY A 65 0.15 7.65 -2.45
N VAL A 66 -0.93 8.36 -2.78
CA VAL A 66 -2.30 7.82 -2.77
C VAL A 66 -2.49 6.87 -3.95
N VAL A 67 -3.14 5.73 -3.72
CA VAL A 67 -3.56 4.80 -4.78
C VAL A 67 -4.83 5.35 -5.41
N GLU A 68 -4.79 5.60 -6.72
CA GLU A 68 -5.91 6.16 -7.47
C GLU A 68 -6.93 5.06 -7.78
N PRO A 69 -8.18 5.14 -7.28
CA PRO A 69 -9.17 4.07 -7.48
C PRO A 69 -9.47 3.80 -8.95
N SER A 70 -9.47 4.83 -9.80
CA SER A 70 -9.71 4.69 -11.25
C SER A 70 -8.63 3.89 -11.98
N LEU A 71 -7.42 3.82 -11.42
CA LEU A 71 -6.27 3.12 -11.99
C LEU A 71 -6.03 1.77 -11.32
N PHE A 72 -6.78 1.45 -10.26
CA PHE A 72 -6.62 0.22 -9.47
C PHE A 72 -7.96 -0.51 -9.34
N PRO A 73 -8.22 -1.53 -10.18
CA PRO A 73 -9.51 -2.22 -10.26
C PRO A 73 -10.05 -2.76 -8.94
N MET A 74 -9.15 -3.12 -8.02
CA MET A 74 -9.49 -3.59 -6.67
C MET A 74 -10.30 -2.56 -5.85
N LEU A 75 -10.00 -1.27 -6.04
CA LEU A 75 -10.74 -0.19 -5.40
C LEU A 75 -11.88 0.32 -6.29
N ALA A 76 -11.70 0.35 -7.62
CA ALA A 76 -12.76 0.76 -8.55
C ALA A 76 -14.02 -0.10 -8.44
N ASN A 77 -13.85 -1.42 -8.29
CA ASN A 77 -14.93 -2.41 -8.27
C ASN A 77 -15.07 -3.04 -6.87
N TRP A 78 -14.83 -2.24 -5.82
CA TRP A 78 -14.88 -2.71 -4.45
C TRP A 78 -16.21 -3.38 -4.12
N GLN A 79 -16.16 -4.51 -3.42
CA GLN A 79 -17.29 -5.25 -2.86
C GLN A 79 -17.03 -5.40 -1.37
N ARG A 80 -18.07 -5.41 -0.55
CA ARG A 80 -17.95 -5.46 0.92
C ARG A 80 -17.30 -6.75 1.44
N GLU A 81 -17.30 -7.80 0.62
CA GLU A 81 -16.65 -9.09 0.89
C GLU A 81 -15.13 -9.03 0.70
N HIS A 82 -14.61 -8.01 0.01
CA HIS A 82 -13.18 -7.81 -0.12
C HIS A 82 -12.54 -7.42 1.21
N THR A 83 -11.29 -7.82 1.37
CA THR A 83 -10.51 -7.66 2.59
C THR A 83 -9.28 -6.79 2.34
N MET A 84 -8.62 -6.39 3.43
CA MET A 84 -7.33 -5.71 3.34
C MET A 84 -6.25 -6.59 2.68
N GLU A 85 -6.37 -7.92 2.81
CA GLU A 85 -5.47 -8.87 2.16
C GLU A 85 -5.62 -8.86 0.64
N ASP A 86 -6.85 -8.73 0.13
CA ASP A 86 -7.11 -8.63 -1.32
C ASP A 86 -6.45 -7.39 -1.91
N ILE A 87 -6.53 -6.24 -1.20
CA ILE A 87 -5.85 -5.00 -1.58
C ILE A 87 -4.33 -5.23 -1.69
N LEU A 88 -3.73 -5.83 -0.67
CA LEU A 88 -2.29 -6.06 -0.61
C LEU A 88 -1.84 -7.05 -1.69
N THR A 89 -2.60 -8.12 -1.90
CA THR A 89 -2.35 -9.13 -2.92
C THR A 89 -2.43 -8.53 -4.32
N GLN A 90 -3.42 -7.67 -4.57
CA GLN A 90 -3.58 -7.03 -5.87
C GLN A 90 -2.52 -5.95 -6.12
N LEU A 91 -2.09 -5.21 -5.09
CA LEU A 91 -0.93 -4.31 -5.19
C LEU A 91 0.36 -5.09 -5.53
N LYS A 92 0.58 -6.25 -4.90
CA LYS A 92 1.71 -7.13 -5.20
C LYS A 92 1.70 -7.60 -6.67
N LYS A 93 0.53 -8.02 -7.18
CA LYS A 93 0.37 -8.38 -8.60
C LYS A 93 0.67 -7.20 -9.52
N ASP A 94 0.22 -6.00 -9.14
CA ASP A 94 0.45 -4.79 -9.92
C ASP A 94 1.94 -4.40 -9.96
N MET A 95 2.71 -4.61 -8.89
CA MET A 95 4.18 -4.44 -8.89
C MET A 95 4.88 -5.38 -9.88
N MET A 96 4.33 -6.57 -10.12
CA MET A 96 4.86 -7.55 -11.07
C MET A 96 4.37 -7.34 -12.51
N SER A 97 3.47 -6.37 -12.74
CA SER A 97 2.93 -6.08 -14.08
C SER A 97 4.04 -5.66 -15.04
N PRO A 98 3.92 -5.90 -16.35
CA PRO A 98 4.92 -5.48 -17.34
C PRO A 98 5.29 -3.99 -17.26
N GLN A 99 4.32 -3.14 -16.89
CA GLN A 99 4.44 -1.70 -16.76
C GLN A 99 5.25 -1.28 -15.53
N ASN A 100 5.09 -1.99 -14.41
CA ASN A 100 5.72 -1.62 -13.12
C ASN A 100 7.00 -2.41 -12.82
N ARG A 101 7.11 -3.68 -13.27
CA ARG A 101 8.23 -4.57 -12.91
C ARG A 101 9.63 -4.05 -13.28
N LYS A 102 9.72 -3.14 -14.26
CA LYS A 102 10.95 -2.48 -14.72
C LYS A 102 10.94 -0.95 -14.51
N LEU A 103 9.91 -0.41 -13.87
CA LEU A 103 9.77 1.02 -13.68
C LEU A 103 10.80 1.51 -12.65
N ALA A 104 11.66 2.43 -13.05
CA ALA A 104 12.73 2.93 -12.20
C ALA A 104 12.16 3.44 -10.86
N GLN A 105 12.60 2.84 -9.77
CA GLN A 105 12.12 3.19 -8.43
C GLN A 105 12.98 4.29 -7.82
N PRO A 106 12.40 5.18 -6.97
CA PRO A 106 13.18 6.17 -6.23
C PRO A 106 14.25 5.48 -5.35
N PRO A 107 15.36 6.17 -5.01
CA PRO A 107 16.33 5.67 -4.04
C PRO A 107 15.61 5.30 -2.75
N GLU A 108 16.05 4.23 -2.09
CA GLU A 108 15.54 3.88 -0.76
C GLU A 108 15.92 4.99 0.21
N GLY A 109 15.01 5.95 0.37
CA GLY A 109 15.14 7.03 1.33
C GLY A 109 15.07 6.43 2.72
N LYS A 110 16.10 6.66 3.52
CA LYS A 110 16.04 6.58 4.98
C LYS A 110 14.96 7.57 5.45
N GLY A 111 13.70 7.15 5.42
CA GLY A 111 12.57 7.99 5.78
C GLY A 111 12.78 8.54 7.18
N ASP A 112 12.78 9.87 7.27
CA ASP A 112 12.93 10.65 8.49
C ASP A 112 12.19 10.05 9.68
N GLN A 113 12.96 9.85 10.74
CA GLN A 113 12.54 9.40 12.05
C GLN A 113 11.67 10.47 12.73
N LYS A 114 10.43 10.64 12.30
CA LYS A 114 9.43 11.39 13.08
C LYS A 114 8.12 10.61 13.11
N GLY A 115 8.10 9.61 13.97
CA GLY A 115 6.93 8.81 14.30
C GLY A 115 7.36 7.49 14.90
N LEU A 116 7.53 7.44 16.23
CA LEU A 116 7.61 6.19 16.97
C LEU A 116 6.39 5.34 16.59
N VAL A 117 6.58 4.35 15.72
CA VAL A 117 5.72 3.17 15.66
C VAL A 117 6.50 2.06 16.34
N LEU A 118 6.06 1.73 17.56
CA LEU A 118 6.61 0.66 18.36
C LEU A 118 6.88 -0.57 17.49
N LYS A 119 8.12 -1.04 17.50
CA LYS A 119 8.47 -2.40 17.12
C LYS A 119 7.76 -3.33 18.11
N CYS A 120 6.54 -3.78 17.78
CA CYS A 120 5.98 -4.95 18.44
C CYS A 120 6.43 -6.17 17.64
N VAL A 121 7.54 -6.77 18.07
CA VAL A 121 7.89 -8.15 17.76
C VAL A 121 6.98 -8.98 18.68
N ILE A 122 5.96 -9.62 18.13
CA ILE A 122 5.28 -10.70 18.83
C ILE A 122 6.07 -11.96 18.49
N LEU A 123 6.73 -12.51 19.51
CA LEU A 123 7.25 -13.88 19.53
C LEU A 123 6.10 -14.87 19.54
#